data_AF-A0A8W7P040-F1
#
_entry.id   AF-A0A8W7P040-F1
#
_cell.length_a   1.000
_cell.length_b   1.000
_cell.length_c   1.000
_cell.angle_alpha   90.00
_cell.angle_beta   90.00
_cell.angle_gamma   90.00
#
_symmetry.space_group_name_H-M   'P 1'
#
loop_
_entity.id
_entity.type
_entity.pdbx_description
1 polymer ?
#
loop_
_entity_poly.entity_id
_entity_poly.type
_entity_poly.pdbx_seq_one_letter_code
_entity_poly.pdbx_strand_id
1 'polypeptide(L)'
;MSEQFTLDHERAAMATEMFLHFCAATTMKQIRGLYWNMLDTIGLRPGPLEEFYPKMKAAIRDWRAQALFKKFDARAAHKVYCKGRAASKTRVLIVGAGPCGLRTAIDAQLLGAKVVVVEKRDRISRNNVLHLWPFIIHDLKALGAKKFYGKFCAGSIDHISIRQLQCILLKVALLLGVEMHEGVSFVKEIEPGDGYGWRASVSPEDHAVSHYEFDVLIGADGKRNTLEGFQRKEFRGKLAI
;
A
#
# COMPACT_ATOMS: atom_id res chain seq x y z
N MET A 1 30.46 -16.44 18.83
CA MET A 1 29.29 -15.98 18.04
C MET A 1 29.01 -17.05 17.00
N SER A 2 27.79 -17.58 16.91
CA SER A 2 27.46 -18.63 15.93
C SER A 2 27.46 -18.07 14.51
N GLU A 3 27.79 -18.89 13.51
CA GLU A 3 27.81 -18.53 12.09
C GLU A 3 26.46 -17.97 11.61
N GLN A 4 25.36 -18.55 12.11
CA GLN A 4 23.99 -18.06 11.88
C GLN A 4 23.78 -16.62 12.36
N PHE A 5 24.34 -16.24 13.50
CA PHE A 5 24.20 -14.88 14.04
C PHE A 5 24.91 -13.85 13.15
N THR A 6 26.06 -14.20 12.59
CA THR A 6 26.80 -13.34 11.65
C THR A 6 26.02 -13.16 10.36
N LEU A 7 25.48 -14.24 9.79
CA LEU A 7 24.65 -14.20 8.57
C LEU A 7 23.38 -13.34 8.76
N ASP A 8 22.71 -13.46 9.91
CA ASP A 8 21.52 -12.66 10.21
C ASP A 8 21.85 -11.17 10.37
N HIS A 9 23.03 -10.85 10.91
CA HIS A 9 23.51 -9.48 11.02
C HIS A 9 23.80 -8.86 9.64
N GLU A 10 24.48 -9.59 8.76
CA GLU A 10 24.76 -9.16 7.38
C GLU A 10 23.48 -8.94 6.58
N ARG A 11 22.51 -9.86 6.68
CA ARG A 11 21.19 -9.71 6.06
C ARG A 11 20.46 -8.46 6.56
N ALA A 12 20.49 -8.20 7.86
CA ALA A 12 19.87 -7.00 8.44
C ALA A 12 20.54 -5.70 7.94
N ALA A 13 21.86 -5.70 7.77
CA ALA A 13 22.60 -4.57 7.22
C ALA A 13 22.23 -4.32 5.74
N MET A 14 22.21 -5.37 4.92
CA MET A 14 21.80 -5.28 3.50
C MET A 14 20.35 -4.79 3.36
N ALA A 15 19.43 -5.36 4.14
CA ALA A 15 18.03 -4.93 4.15
C ALA A 15 17.87 -3.45 4.54
N THR A 16 18.71 -2.99 5.46
CA THR A 16 18.75 -1.59 5.88
C THR A 16 19.20 -0.67 4.75
N GLU A 17 20.23 -1.04 3.99
CA GLU A 17 20.67 -0.28 2.82
C GLU A 17 19.55 -0.22 1.75
N MET A 18 18.93 -1.36 1.44
CA MET A 18 17.80 -1.43 0.51
C MET A 18 16.62 -0.56 0.96
N PHE A 19 16.32 -0.52 2.26
CA PHE A 19 15.31 0.36 2.84
C PHE A 19 15.60 1.85 2.60
N LEU A 20 16.86 2.27 2.70
CA LEU A 20 17.26 3.66 2.45
C LEU A 20 17.08 4.03 0.97
N HIS A 21 17.48 3.15 0.06
CA HIS A 21 17.21 3.32 -1.37
C HIS A 21 15.71 3.31 -1.67
N PHE A 22 14.95 2.43 -1.03
CA PHE A 22 13.49 2.36 -1.15
C PHE A 22 12.85 3.68 -0.73
N CYS A 23 13.31 4.29 0.38
CA CYS A 23 12.85 5.60 0.82
C CYS A 23 13.10 6.68 -0.23
N ALA A 24 14.23 6.63 -0.95
CA ALA A 24 14.61 7.60 -1.97
C ALA A 24 13.98 7.34 -3.36
N ALA A 25 13.52 6.11 -3.64
CA ALA A 25 13.00 5.73 -4.96
C ALA A 25 11.78 6.57 -5.39
N THR A 26 11.70 6.94 -6.67
CA THR A 26 10.67 7.87 -7.18
C THR A 26 9.77 7.26 -8.27
N THR A 27 10.00 5.99 -8.60
CA THR A 27 9.24 5.24 -9.60
C THR A 27 8.68 3.97 -8.98
N MET A 28 7.51 3.53 -9.45
CA MET A 28 6.88 2.28 -8.99
C MET A 28 7.81 1.08 -9.17
N LYS A 29 8.48 0.97 -10.34
CA LYS A 29 9.44 -0.10 -10.64
C LYS A 29 10.57 -0.18 -9.60
N GLN A 30 11.21 0.95 -9.28
CA GLN A 30 12.27 0.98 -8.26
C GLN A 30 11.75 0.66 -6.87
N ILE A 31 10.62 1.27 -6.47
CA ILE A 31 10.01 1.03 -5.15
C ILE A 31 9.72 -0.46 -4.97
N ARG A 32 9.11 -1.10 -5.96
CA ARG A 32 8.78 -2.54 -5.93
C ARG A 32 10.02 -3.42 -5.94
N GLY A 33 10.97 -3.16 -6.83
CA GLY A 33 12.19 -3.97 -6.93
C GLY A 33 12.99 -3.93 -5.62
N LEU A 34 13.17 -2.75 -5.04
CA LEU A 34 13.85 -2.60 -3.75
C LEU A 34 13.09 -3.26 -2.61
N TYR A 35 11.76 -3.17 -2.62
CA TYR A 35 10.92 -3.84 -1.62
C TYR A 35 11.04 -5.36 -1.67
N TRP A 36 10.94 -5.97 -2.86
CA TRP A 36 11.05 -7.41 -3.00
C TRP A 36 12.45 -7.92 -2.66
N ASN A 37 13.50 -7.25 -3.15
CA ASN A 37 14.88 -7.59 -2.77
C ASN A 37 15.09 -7.50 -1.26
N MET A 38 14.52 -6.48 -0.61
CA MET A 38 14.58 -6.31 0.84
C MET A 38 13.85 -7.47 1.56
N LEU A 39 12.65 -7.85 1.11
CA LEU A 39 11.90 -8.96 1.68
C LEU A 39 12.59 -10.31 1.50
N ASP A 40 13.16 -10.58 0.32
CA ASP A 40 13.93 -11.81 0.05
C ASP A 40 15.16 -11.89 0.94
N THR A 41 15.87 -10.77 1.13
CA THR A 41 17.05 -10.70 2.01
C THR A 41 16.74 -11.08 3.45
N ILE A 42 15.54 -10.74 3.94
CA ILE A 42 15.11 -11.00 5.32
C ILE A 42 14.16 -12.19 5.44
N GLY A 43 13.92 -12.93 4.35
CA GLY A 43 13.07 -14.12 4.35
C GLY A 43 11.59 -13.85 4.68
N LEU A 44 11.06 -12.70 4.26
CA LEU A 44 9.66 -12.32 4.51
C LEU A 44 8.82 -12.31 3.24
N ARG A 45 7.50 -12.38 3.42
CA ARG A 45 6.49 -12.21 2.36
C ARG A 45 5.37 -11.28 2.85
N PRO A 46 4.74 -10.48 1.97
CA PRO A 46 3.63 -9.63 2.36
C PRO A 46 2.49 -10.43 2.98
N GLY A 47 1.85 -9.89 4.01
CA GLY A 47 0.90 -10.64 4.84
C GLY A 47 0.10 -9.74 5.77
N PRO A 48 -0.77 -10.31 6.62
CA PRO A 48 -1.46 -9.57 7.68
C PRO A 48 -0.47 -8.79 8.54
N LEU A 49 -0.88 -7.63 9.04
CA LEU A 49 -0.01 -6.69 9.74
C LEU A 49 0.73 -7.35 10.90
N GLU A 50 0.04 -8.15 11.71
CA GLU A 50 0.57 -8.80 12.91
C GLU A 50 1.66 -9.84 12.60
N GLU A 51 1.61 -10.47 11.43
CA GLU A 51 2.56 -11.49 11.00
C GLU A 51 3.78 -10.90 10.27
N PHE A 52 3.58 -9.75 9.61
CA PHE A 52 4.56 -9.12 8.72
C PHE A 52 5.32 -7.96 9.39
N TYR A 53 4.58 -6.94 9.85
CA TYR A 53 5.16 -5.64 10.22
C TYR A 53 6.15 -5.73 11.39
N PRO A 54 5.87 -6.46 12.50
CA PRO A 54 6.82 -6.61 13.59
C PRO A 54 8.16 -7.23 13.16
N LYS A 55 8.12 -8.23 12.27
CA LYS A 55 9.32 -8.91 11.77
C LYS A 55 10.14 -8.00 10.86
N MET A 56 9.48 -7.33 9.91
CA MET A 56 10.14 -6.36 9.02
C MET A 56 10.79 -5.22 9.82
N LYS A 57 10.06 -4.66 10.79
CA LYS A 57 10.54 -3.62 11.69
C LYS A 57 11.78 -4.05 12.50
N ALA A 58 11.81 -5.29 12.99
CA ALA A 58 12.92 -5.83 13.77
C ALA A 58 14.18 -6.10 12.93
N ALA A 59 14.01 -6.40 11.64
CA ALA A 59 15.09 -6.65 10.71
C ALA A 59 15.79 -5.36 10.23
N ILE A 60 15.07 -4.25 10.13
CA ILE A 60 15.61 -2.95 9.66
C ILE A 60 16.09 -2.10 10.85
N ARG A 61 17.39 -2.17 11.13
CA ARG A 61 18.01 -1.58 12.33
C ARG A 61 18.74 -0.27 12.03
N ASP A 62 18.00 0.75 11.59
CA ASP A 62 18.53 2.11 11.35
C ASP A 62 17.70 3.18 12.06
N TRP A 63 18.35 4.16 12.67
CA TRP A 63 17.68 5.22 13.43
C TRP A 63 16.67 6.03 12.59
N ARG A 64 16.93 6.21 11.29
CA ARG A 64 16.03 6.90 10.36
C ARG A 64 14.80 6.06 10.04
N ALA A 65 14.93 4.73 10.07
CA ALA A 65 13.81 3.80 9.97
C ALA A 65 12.97 3.80 11.25
N GLN A 66 13.62 3.81 12.43
CA GLN A 66 12.92 3.84 13.73
C GLN A 66 12.02 5.07 13.89
N ALA A 67 12.46 6.25 13.43
CA ALA A 67 11.62 7.45 13.45
C ALA A 67 10.34 7.31 12.59
N LEU A 68 10.42 6.59 11.47
CA LEU A 68 9.26 6.26 10.63
C LEU A 68 8.38 5.21 11.32
N PHE A 69 8.96 4.15 11.86
CA PHE A 69 8.21 3.09 12.53
C PHE A 69 7.45 3.59 13.75
N LYS A 70 8.03 4.49 14.54
CA LYS A 70 7.32 5.17 15.65
C LYS A 70 6.03 5.85 15.19
N LYS A 71 6.01 6.41 13.97
CA LYS A 71 4.81 7.01 13.40
C LYS A 71 3.75 5.97 13.02
N PHE A 72 4.17 4.86 12.42
CA PHE A 72 3.28 3.74 12.12
C PHE A 72 2.73 3.10 13.38
N ASP A 73 3.56 2.86 14.41
CA ASP A 73 3.14 2.36 15.70
C ASP A 73 2.09 3.27 16.35
N ALA A 74 2.34 4.59 16.34
CA ALA A 74 1.40 5.56 16.90
C ALA A 74 0.04 5.51 16.19
N ARG A 75 0.05 5.37 14.86
CA ARG A 75 -1.19 5.20 14.08
C ARG A 75 -1.88 3.88 14.43
N ALA A 76 -1.16 2.76 14.39
CA ALA A 76 -1.69 1.42 14.68
C ALA A 76 -2.24 1.29 16.11
N ALA A 77 -1.74 2.09 17.05
CA ALA A 77 -2.23 2.15 18.43
C ALA A 77 -3.57 2.88 18.60
N HIS A 78 -4.13 3.52 17.57
CA HIS A 78 -5.46 4.14 17.68
C HIS A 78 -6.51 3.08 18.03
N LYS A 79 -7.41 3.42 18.97
CA LYS A 79 -8.42 2.50 19.51
C LYS A 79 -9.29 1.84 18.43
N VAL A 80 -9.59 2.56 17.35
CA VAL A 80 -10.40 2.08 16.22
C VAL A 80 -9.84 0.82 15.55
N TYR A 81 -8.51 0.63 15.60
CA TYR A 81 -7.87 -0.55 15.00
C TYR A 81 -7.91 -1.78 15.91
N CYS A 82 -8.35 -1.65 17.17
CA CYS A 82 -8.45 -2.75 18.13
C CYS A 82 -7.15 -3.58 18.27
N LYS A 83 -5.99 -2.90 18.19
CA LYS A 83 -4.65 -3.52 18.13
C LYS A 83 -4.49 -4.46 16.92
N GLY A 84 -5.01 -4.08 15.76
CA GLY A 84 -4.95 -4.87 14.52
C GLY A 84 -5.91 -6.07 14.50
N ARG A 85 -6.97 -6.06 15.33
CA ARG A 85 -7.91 -7.20 15.44
C ARG A 85 -9.33 -6.87 15.01
N ALA A 86 -9.58 -5.64 14.56
CA ALA A 86 -10.91 -5.21 14.15
C ALA A 86 -11.41 -5.98 12.91
N ALA A 87 -10.50 -6.40 12.03
CA ALA A 87 -10.79 -7.10 10.78
C ALA A 87 -9.83 -8.27 10.50
N SER A 88 -9.29 -8.93 11.54
CA SER A 88 -8.21 -9.93 11.39
C SER A 88 -8.56 -11.19 10.59
N LYS A 89 -9.86 -11.46 10.38
CA LYS A 89 -10.35 -12.57 9.56
C LYS A 89 -10.89 -12.12 8.20
N THR A 90 -10.70 -10.86 7.84
CA THR A 90 -11.24 -10.27 6.62
C THR A 90 -10.17 -10.24 5.55
N ARG A 91 -10.52 -10.71 4.36
CA ARG A 91 -9.73 -10.63 3.13
C ARG A 91 -10.27 -9.51 2.25
N VAL A 92 -9.42 -8.54 1.91
CA VAL A 92 -9.83 -7.33 1.18
C VAL A 92 -9.11 -7.28 -0.15
N LEU A 93 -9.87 -7.21 -1.25
CA LEU A 93 -9.36 -6.87 -2.58
C LEU A 93 -9.67 -5.41 -2.90
N ILE A 94 -8.64 -4.65 -3.27
CA ILE A 94 -8.76 -3.25 -3.68
C ILE A 94 -8.35 -3.12 -5.14
N VAL A 95 -9.23 -2.52 -5.94
CA VAL A 95 -9.00 -2.29 -7.37
C VAL A 95 -8.54 -0.85 -7.56
N GLY A 96 -7.27 -0.66 -7.94
CA GLY A 96 -6.64 0.62 -8.25
C GLY A 96 -5.68 1.13 -7.19
N ALA A 97 -4.45 1.44 -7.59
CA ALA A 97 -3.41 2.03 -6.75
C ALA A 97 -3.30 3.56 -6.93
N GLY A 98 -4.44 4.22 -7.10
CA GLY A 98 -4.55 5.66 -6.94
C GLY A 98 -4.34 6.10 -5.48
N PRO A 99 -4.26 7.42 -5.21
CA PRO A 99 -4.14 7.91 -3.83
C PRO A 99 -5.22 7.35 -2.89
N CYS A 100 -6.48 7.33 -3.33
CA CYS A 100 -7.58 6.82 -2.51
C CYS A 100 -7.45 5.32 -2.25
N GLY A 101 -7.20 4.50 -3.28
CA GLY A 101 -7.08 3.05 -3.12
C GLY A 101 -5.91 2.65 -2.20
N LEU A 102 -4.74 3.27 -2.38
CA LEU A 102 -3.59 3.05 -1.49
C LEU A 102 -3.86 3.53 -0.06
N ARG A 103 -4.56 4.66 0.10
CA ARG A 103 -4.91 5.16 1.43
C ARG A 103 -5.91 4.24 2.12
N THR A 104 -6.89 3.69 1.41
CA THR A 104 -7.81 2.68 1.91
C THR A 104 -7.08 1.39 2.29
N ALA A 105 -6.12 0.96 1.47
CA ALA A 105 -5.30 -0.23 1.74
C ALA A 105 -4.55 -0.12 3.07
N ILE A 106 -3.97 1.05 3.35
CA ILE A 106 -3.27 1.33 4.60
C ILE A 106 -4.22 1.17 5.81
N ASP A 107 -5.42 1.75 5.79
CA ASP A 107 -6.34 1.63 6.92
C ASP A 107 -6.91 0.21 7.07
N ALA A 108 -7.22 -0.48 5.96
CA ALA A 108 -7.65 -1.87 5.99
C ALA A 108 -6.59 -2.79 6.61
N GLN A 109 -5.32 -2.58 6.26
CA GLN A 109 -4.20 -3.31 6.82
C GLN A 109 -4.03 -3.02 8.32
N LEU A 110 -4.21 -1.76 8.74
CA LEU A 110 -4.16 -1.37 10.15
C LEU A 110 -5.30 -1.95 10.98
N LEU A 111 -6.48 -2.18 10.38
CA LEU A 111 -7.60 -2.89 11.02
C LEU A 111 -7.30 -4.37 11.27
N GLY A 112 -6.27 -4.93 10.62
CA GLY A 112 -5.86 -6.33 10.73
C GLY A 112 -6.17 -7.20 9.52
N ALA A 113 -6.83 -6.66 8.49
CA ALA A 113 -7.21 -7.44 7.33
C ALA A 113 -5.99 -7.92 6.52
N LYS A 114 -6.15 -9.02 5.78
CA LYS A 114 -5.24 -9.35 4.66
C LYS A 114 -5.66 -8.50 3.48
N VAL A 115 -4.78 -7.60 3.03
CA VAL A 115 -5.09 -6.68 1.94
C VAL A 115 -4.29 -7.01 0.69
N VAL A 116 -5.00 -7.12 -0.42
CA VAL A 116 -4.44 -7.27 -1.77
C VAL A 116 -4.91 -6.10 -2.63
N VAL A 117 -4.00 -5.46 -3.36
CA VAL A 117 -4.28 -4.37 -4.29
C VAL A 117 -3.90 -4.81 -5.69
N VAL A 118 -4.81 -4.65 -6.65
CA VAL A 118 -4.55 -4.83 -8.08
C VAL A 118 -4.55 -3.49 -8.80
N GLU A 119 -3.54 -3.21 -9.62
CA GLU A 119 -3.44 -2.01 -10.45
C GLU A 119 -3.10 -2.37 -11.88
N LYS A 120 -3.91 -1.87 -12.81
CA LYS A 120 -3.73 -2.11 -14.24
C LYS A 120 -2.40 -1.58 -14.78
N ARG A 121 -1.91 -0.45 -14.28
CA ARG A 121 -0.67 0.18 -14.78
C ARG A 121 0.55 -0.37 -14.06
N ASP A 122 1.65 -0.41 -14.78
CA ASP A 122 2.99 -0.73 -14.28
C ASP A 122 3.78 0.50 -13.80
N ARG A 123 3.21 1.70 -13.94
CA ARG A 123 3.88 2.98 -13.68
C ARG A 123 2.96 4.06 -13.14
N ILE A 124 3.57 4.96 -12.39
CA ILE A 124 2.95 6.17 -11.87
C ILE A 124 3.46 7.38 -12.67
N SER A 125 2.60 7.99 -13.49
CA SER A 125 3.02 8.99 -14.50
C SER A 125 2.37 10.38 -14.37
N ARG A 126 1.32 10.56 -13.56
CA ARG A 126 0.54 11.80 -13.54
C ARG A 126 1.24 12.91 -12.76
N ASN A 127 1.56 14.01 -13.44
CA ASN A 127 2.23 15.17 -12.86
C ASN A 127 1.30 16.27 -12.36
N ASN A 128 -0.01 16.19 -12.65
CA ASN A 128 -1.00 17.15 -12.15
C ASN A 128 -0.90 17.28 -10.62
N VAL A 129 -1.21 18.47 -10.12
CA VAL A 129 -1.07 18.83 -8.72
C VAL A 129 -2.44 18.84 -8.05
N LEU A 130 -2.51 18.26 -6.86
CA LEU A 130 -3.68 18.24 -5.99
C LEU A 130 -3.45 19.22 -4.84
N HIS A 131 -4.44 20.07 -4.58
CA HIS A 131 -4.52 20.81 -3.33
C HIS A 131 -4.83 19.85 -2.17
N LEU A 132 -4.26 20.12 -1.00
CA LEU A 132 -4.39 19.32 0.21
C LEU A 132 -4.99 20.16 1.33
N TRP A 133 -6.13 19.71 1.84
CA TRP A 133 -6.70 20.32 3.05
C TRP A 133 -5.81 20.05 4.27
N PRO A 134 -5.85 20.91 5.30
CA PRO A 134 -4.99 20.77 6.48
C PRO A 134 -5.01 19.39 7.14
N PHE A 135 -6.17 18.74 7.22
CA PHE A 135 -6.28 17.40 7.82
C PHE A 135 -5.58 16.32 6.99
N ILE A 136 -5.54 16.44 5.66
CA ILE A 136 -4.81 15.53 4.78
C ILE A 136 -3.30 15.73 4.94
N ILE A 137 -2.84 16.99 5.06
CA ILE A 137 -1.44 17.27 5.35
C ILE A 137 -1.03 16.63 6.68
N HIS A 138 -1.86 16.74 7.70
CA HIS A 138 -1.63 16.11 9.00
C HIS A 138 -1.60 14.58 8.90
N ASP A 139 -2.57 13.96 8.22
CA ASP A 139 -2.62 12.50 8.01
C ASP A 139 -1.36 11.98 7.31
N LEU A 140 -0.95 12.61 6.20
CA LEU A 140 0.26 12.22 5.47
C LEU A 140 1.54 12.46 6.28
N LYS A 141 1.63 13.53 7.08
CA LYS A 141 2.76 13.73 8.03
C LYS A 141 2.79 12.65 9.11
N ALA A 142 1.63 12.21 9.59
CA ALA A 142 1.50 11.11 10.54
C ALA A 142 1.85 9.76 9.91
N LEU A 143 1.70 9.58 8.59
CA LEU A 143 2.20 8.43 7.83
C LEU A 143 3.65 8.59 7.35
N GLY A 144 4.37 9.60 7.83
CA GLY A 144 5.79 9.76 7.53
C GLY A 144 6.11 10.29 6.13
N ALA A 145 5.19 10.99 5.46
CA ALA A 145 5.40 11.53 4.11
C ALA A 145 6.73 12.29 3.92
N LYS A 146 7.18 13.06 4.92
CA LYS A 146 8.47 13.77 4.88
C LYS A 146 9.70 12.85 4.75
N LYS A 147 9.61 11.60 5.22
CA LYS A 147 10.70 10.61 5.08
C LYS A 147 10.86 10.16 3.63
N PHE A 148 9.75 10.06 2.90
CA PHE A 148 9.71 9.62 1.50
C PHE A 148 9.82 10.77 0.51
N TYR A 149 9.46 11.98 0.92
CA TYR A 149 9.52 13.19 0.13
C TYR A 149 9.85 14.39 1.03
N GLY A 150 11.14 14.74 1.14
CA GLY A 150 11.61 15.79 2.07
C GLY A 150 10.98 17.17 1.85
N LYS A 151 10.54 17.46 0.62
CA LYS A 151 9.86 18.71 0.25
C LYS A 151 8.36 18.71 0.59
N PHE A 152 7.82 17.64 1.17
CA PHE A 152 6.40 17.51 1.48
C PHE A 152 5.92 18.64 2.40
N CYS A 153 5.07 19.51 1.84
CA CYS A 153 4.48 20.66 2.53
C CYS A 153 5.51 21.46 3.35
N ALA A 154 6.63 21.81 2.71
CA ALA A 154 7.63 22.70 3.29
C ALA A 154 7.14 24.15 3.25
N GLY A 155 7.32 24.90 4.35
CA GLY A 155 6.76 26.25 4.48
C GLY A 155 5.23 26.24 4.40
N SER A 156 4.68 27.09 3.53
CA SER A 156 3.24 27.25 3.27
C SER A 156 2.72 26.38 2.12
N ILE A 157 3.51 25.44 1.59
CA ILE A 157 3.07 24.54 0.52
C ILE A 157 1.97 23.60 1.03
N ASP A 158 0.85 23.57 0.32
CA ASP A 158 -0.37 22.84 0.64
C ASP A 158 -0.84 21.95 -0.52
N HIS A 159 0.08 21.56 -1.40
CA HIS A 159 -0.24 20.79 -2.60
C HIS A 159 0.84 19.76 -2.93
N ILE A 160 0.48 18.76 -3.73
CA ILE A 160 1.37 17.68 -4.14
C ILE A 160 1.00 17.14 -5.51
N SER A 161 1.97 16.74 -6.33
CA SER A 161 1.65 16.03 -7.57
C SER A 161 1.08 14.64 -7.29
N ILE A 162 0.13 14.20 -8.12
CA ILE A 162 -0.53 12.90 -7.98
C ILE A 162 0.53 11.79 -7.88
N ARG A 163 1.56 11.82 -8.73
CA ARG A 163 2.61 10.79 -8.71
C ARG A 163 3.39 10.74 -7.40
N GLN A 164 3.70 11.89 -6.79
CA GLN A 164 4.44 11.92 -5.53
C GLN A 164 3.58 11.37 -4.39
N LEU A 165 2.29 11.73 -4.37
CA LEU A 165 1.34 11.19 -3.40
C LEU A 165 1.20 9.67 -3.54
N GLN A 166 1.07 9.16 -4.77
CA GLN A 166 1.01 7.72 -5.03
C GLN A 166 2.29 7.01 -4.57
N CYS A 167 3.49 7.54 -4.85
CA CYS A 167 4.75 6.95 -4.39
C CYS A 167 4.87 6.91 -2.86
N ILE A 168 4.44 7.98 -2.16
CA ILE A 168 4.44 8.03 -0.70
C ILE A 168 3.51 6.94 -0.14
N LEU A 169 2.27 6.88 -0.60
CA LEU A 169 1.28 5.94 -0.09
C LEU A 169 1.62 4.49 -0.44
N LEU A 170 2.19 4.24 -1.63
CA LEU A 170 2.67 2.92 -2.03
C LEU A 170 3.75 2.42 -1.06
N LYS A 171 4.71 3.28 -0.72
CA LYS A 171 5.77 2.91 0.23
C LYS A 171 5.21 2.55 1.61
N VAL A 172 4.25 3.34 2.11
CA VAL A 172 3.58 3.06 3.38
C VAL A 172 2.81 1.75 3.33
N ALA A 173 2.02 1.52 2.27
CA ALA A 173 1.25 0.30 2.10
C ALA A 173 2.14 -0.96 2.10
N LEU A 174 3.22 -0.95 1.31
CA LEU A 174 4.17 -2.06 1.25
C LEU A 174 4.84 -2.32 2.61
N LEU A 175 5.27 -1.27 3.31
CA LEU A 175 5.88 -1.42 4.64
C LEU A 175 4.89 -1.91 5.72
N LEU A 176 3.58 -1.84 5.49
CA LEU A 176 2.57 -2.40 6.40
C LEU A 176 2.15 -3.82 6.01
N GLY A 177 2.68 -4.37 4.90
CA GLY A 177 2.41 -5.74 4.47
C GLY A 177 1.32 -5.88 3.41
N VAL A 178 0.81 -4.77 2.87
CA VAL A 178 -0.14 -4.81 1.76
C VAL A 178 0.50 -5.50 0.57
N GLU A 179 -0.20 -6.48 0.01
CA GLU A 179 0.22 -7.19 -1.19
C GLU A 179 -0.21 -6.42 -2.43
N MET A 180 0.72 -6.17 -3.36
CA MET A 180 0.50 -5.28 -4.50
C MET A 180 0.80 -6.01 -5.81
N HIS A 181 -0.14 -6.00 -6.74
CA HIS A 181 -0.03 -6.55 -8.09
C HIS A 181 -0.26 -5.45 -9.12
N GLU A 182 0.79 -5.05 -9.83
CA GLU A 182 0.78 -4.07 -10.91
C GLU A 182 0.72 -4.75 -12.28
N GLY A 183 0.27 -4.04 -13.32
CA GLY A 183 0.08 -4.64 -14.64
C GLY A 183 -1.10 -5.63 -14.69
N VAL A 184 -1.91 -5.68 -13.64
CA VAL A 184 -3.06 -6.59 -13.51
C VAL A 184 -4.34 -5.79 -13.51
N SER A 185 -5.19 -6.04 -14.50
CA SER A 185 -6.51 -5.42 -14.59
C SER A 185 -7.53 -6.29 -13.88
N PHE A 186 -8.32 -5.72 -12.98
CA PHE A 186 -9.58 -6.33 -12.57
C PHE A 186 -10.57 -6.29 -13.75
N VAL A 187 -11.25 -7.41 -14.01
CA VAL A 187 -12.27 -7.52 -15.06
C VAL A 187 -13.65 -7.54 -14.41
N LYS A 188 -13.89 -8.49 -13.51
CA LYS A 188 -15.15 -8.63 -12.75
C LYS A 188 -14.97 -9.53 -11.55
N GLU A 189 -15.90 -9.47 -10.61
CA GLU A 189 -16.08 -10.46 -9.56
C GLU A 189 -16.56 -11.80 -10.13
N ILE A 190 -16.16 -12.87 -9.47
CA ILE A 190 -16.59 -14.24 -9.70
C ILE A 190 -17.34 -14.65 -8.43
N GLU A 191 -18.62 -14.97 -8.59
CA GLU A 191 -19.46 -15.42 -7.49
C GLU A 191 -18.94 -16.73 -6.87
N PRO A 192 -19.20 -16.97 -5.57
CA PRO A 192 -18.86 -18.22 -4.91
C PRO A 192 -19.49 -19.43 -5.62
N GLY A 193 -18.75 -20.53 -5.68
CA GLY A 193 -19.20 -21.80 -6.26
C GLY A 193 -18.69 -22.99 -5.43
N ASP A 194 -18.80 -24.22 -5.95
CA ASP A 194 -18.47 -25.48 -5.24
C ASP A 194 -17.11 -25.46 -4.51
N GLY A 195 -17.12 -25.03 -3.23
CA GLY A 195 -15.96 -24.99 -2.34
C GLY A 195 -15.11 -23.70 -2.36
N TYR A 196 -15.46 -22.67 -3.13
CA TYR A 196 -14.68 -21.42 -3.24
C TYR A 196 -15.50 -20.19 -2.84
N GLY A 197 -14.86 -19.23 -2.16
CA GLY A 197 -15.41 -17.90 -1.90
C GLY A 197 -15.42 -16.98 -3.14
N TRP A 198 -15.76 -15.70 -2.92
CA TRP A 198 -15.70 -14.67 -3.97
C TRP A 198 -14.28 -14.50 -4.48
N ARG A 199 -14.12 -14.42 -5.80
CA ARG A 199 -12.83 -14.22 -6.48
C ARG A 199 -12.93 -13.13 -7.53
N ALA A 200 -11.81 -12.80 -8.16
CA ALA A 200 -11.75 -11.83 -9.25
C ALA A 200 -11.26 -12.49 -10.54
N SER A 201 -11.99 -12.26 -11.62
CA SER A 201 -11.46 -12.39 -12.97
C SER A 201 -10.52 -11.21 -13.21
N VAL A 202 -9.30 -11.52 -13.65
CA VAL A 202 -8.25 -10.54 -13.89
C VAL A 202 -7.63 -10.74 -15.26
N SER A 203 -6.90 -9.73 -15.75
CA SER A 203 -6.08 -9.82 -16.95
C SER A 203 -4.65 -9.43 -16.60
N PRO A 204 -3.64 -10.28 -16.87
CA PRO A 204 -3.76 -11.59 -17.52
C PRO A 204 -4.45 -12.66 -16.63
N GLU A 205 -5.17 -13.60 -17.23
CA GLU A 205 -6.07 -14.54 -16.53
C GLU A 205 -5.35 -15.55 -15.65
N ASP A 206 -4.13 -15.93 -16.03
CA ASP A 206 -3.25 -16.87 -15.33
C ASP A 206 -2.49 -16.23 -14.15
N HIS A 207 -2.70 -14.93 -13.89
CA HIS A 207 -2.06 -14.26 -12.77
C HIS A 207 -2.52 -14.84 -11.43
N ALA A 208 -1.59 -15.15 -10.53
CA ALA A 208 -1.87 -15.85 -9.26
C ALA A 208 -2.97 -15.22 -8.38
N VAL A 209 -3.19 -13.91 -8.49
CA VAL A 209 -4.26 -13.19 -7.78
C VAL A 209 -5.67 -13.65 -8.17
N SER A 210 -5.85 -14.32 -9.32
CA SER A 210 -7.14 -14.91 -9.73
C SER A 210 -7.64 -16.00 -8.76
N HIS A 211 -6.72 -16.60 -8.00
CA HIS A 211 -7.01 -17.57 -6.95
C HIS A 211 -7.27 -16.92 -5.57
N TYR A 212 -7.06 -15.61 -5.44
CA TYR A 212 -7.29 -14.92 -4.18
C TYR A 212 -8.79 -14.77 -3.91
N GLU A 213 -9.24 -15.40 -2.83
CA GLU A 213 -10.58 -15.21 -2.32
C GLU A 213 -10.64 -14.01 -1.37
N PHE A 214 -11.71 -13.21 -1.48
CA PHE A 214 -11.93 -12.04 -0.65
C PHE A 214 -13.35 -11.97 -0.10
N ASP A 215 -13.51 -11.26 1.02
CA ASP A 215 -14.81 -11.00 1.66
C ASP A 215 -15.27 -9.56 1.40
N VAL A 216 -14.33 -8.68 1.03
CA VAL A 216 -14.57 -7.26 0.77
C VAL A 216 -13.88 -6.86 -0.53
N LEU A 217 -14.65 -6.24 -1.42
CA LEU A 217 -14.16 -5.65 -2.67
C LEU A 217 -14.30 -4.12 -2.61
N ILE A 218 -13.22 -3.41 -2.92
CA ILE A 218 -13.19 -1.95 -2.93
C ILE A 218 -12.79 -1.44 -4.32
N GLY A 219 -13.73 -0.82 -5.03
CA GLY A 219 -13.46 -0.13 -6.29
C GLY A 219 -12.86 1.27 -6.06
N ALA A 220 -11.58 1.44 -6.38
CA ALA A 220 -10.83 2.71 -6.25
C ALA A 220 -10.04 3.07 -7.52
N ASP A 221 -10.50 2.61 -8.68
CA ASP A 221 -9.85 2.69 -9.99
C ASP A 221 -10.27 3.92 -10.83
N GLY A 222 -11.11 4.78 -10.23
CA GLY A 222 -11.41 6.13 -10.71
C GLY A 222 -12.59 6.20 -11.69
N LYS A 223 -12.82 7.39 -12.24
CA LYS A 223 -14.07 7.76 -12.94
C LYS A 223 -14.49 6.82 -14.08
N ARG A 224 -13.60 6.05 -14.71
CA ARG A 224 -13.98 5.26 -15.89
C ARG A 224 -14.64 3.93 -15.57
N ASN A 225 -14.51 3.45 -14.34
CA ASN A 225 -14.94 2.10 -13.96
C ASN A 225 -15.83 2.15 -12.72
N THR A 226 -16.82 1.27 -12.68
CA THR A 226 -17.62 1.01 -11.48
C THR A 226 -17.79 -0.49 -11.42
N LEU A 227 -17.77 -1.02 -10.20
CA LEU A 227 -18.23 -2.39 -9.98
C LEU A 227 -19.67 -2.54 -10.45
N GLU A 228 -20.01 -3.75 -10.90
CA GLU A 228 -21.37 -4.06 -11.33
C GLU A 228 -22.38 -3.83 -10.20
N GLY A 229 -23.62 -3.47 -10.55
CA GLY A 229 -24.66 -3.15 -9.57
C GLY A 229 -24.64 -1.72 -9.00
N PHE A 230 -23.57 -0.94 -9.19
CA PHE A 230 -23.52 0.46 -8.75
C PHE A 230 -23.98 1.44 -9.83
N GLN A 231 -25.14 2.05 -9.63
CA GLN A 231 -25.67 3.07 -10.54
C GLN A 231 -24.95 4.42 -10.37
N ARG A 232 -24.64 5.08 -11.48
CA ARG A 232 -24.07 6.43 -11.49
C ARG A 232 -25.15 7.48 -11.72
N LYS A 233 -25.08 8.55 -10.95
CA LYS A 233 -25.84 9.79 -11.22
C LYS A 233 -24.95 10.73 -12.02
N GLU A 234 -25.32 10.99 -13.26
CA GLU A 234 -24.65 11.98 -14.10
C GLU A 234 -25.35 13.34 -13.92
N PHE A 235 -24.61 14.34 -13.44
CA PHE A 235 -25.09 15.72 -13.35
C PHE A 235 -24.50 16.52 -14.50
N ARG A 236 -25.32 16.78 -15.53
CA ARG A 236 -24.93 17.62 -16.66
C ARG A 236 -25.20 19.08 -16.34
N GLY A 237 -24.13 19.84 -16.13
CA GLY A 237 -24.17 21.28 -15.99
C GLY A 237 -24.00 21.99 -17.33
N LYS A 238 -23.81 23.32 -17.26
CA LYS A 238 -23.29 24.09 -18.41
C LYS A 238 -21.91 23.59 -18.80
N LEU A 239 -21.52 23.82 -20.04
CA LEU A 239 -20.17 23.49 -20.53
C LEU A 239 -19.11 24.11 -19.60
N ALA A 240 -18.26 23.25 -19.04
CA ALA A 240 -17.09 23.61 -18.25
C ALA A 240 -15.91 22.80 -18.81
N ILE A 241 -14.89 23.49 -19.30
CA ILE A 241 -13.70 22.91 -19.95
C ILE A 241 -12.52 23.01 -19.00
#